data_AF-A0ABC8AUL9-F1
#
_entry.id   AF-A0ABC8AUL9-F1
#
_cell.length_a   1.000
_cell.length_b   1.000
_cell.length_c   1.000
_cell.angle_alpha   90.00
_cell.angle_beta   90.00
_cell.angle_gamma   90.00
#
_symmetry.space_group_name_H-M   'P 1'
#
loop_
_entity.id
_entity.type
_entity.pdbx_description
1 polymer ?
#
loop_
_entity_poly.entity_id
_entity_poly.type
_entity_poly.pdbx_seq_one_letter_code
_entity_poly.pdbx_strand_id
1 'polypeptide(L)'
;MLAACGRSPVGSESPVPVALPRNAPASGEYLLESNDGYYADLRATLPTVTDPRTEANLERLLRTPVAEWLPHDSAVTAATIRQDLARASAAGSIPMFVAYNIPGRDLHGESGGGQAGADAYQASATPSARIRPSSSSSRTRWPTPPR
;
A
#
# COMPACT_ATOMS: atom_id res chain seq x y z
N MET A 1 -52.67 41.57 14.79
CA MET A 1 -51.76 41.28 13.67
C MET A 1 -50.46 40.71 14.25
N LEU A 2 -50.03 39.58 13.71
CA LEU A 2 -48.96 38.69 14.19
C LEU A 2 -47.55 39.27 14.01
N ALA A 3 -46.62 38.89 14.89
CA ALA A 3 -45.21 38.68 14.51
C ALA A 3 -44.59 37.62 15.44
N ALA A 4 -44.41 36.43 14.90
CA ALA A 4 -43.81 35.28 15.56
C ALA A 4 -42.27 35.40 15.59
N CYS A 5 -41.65 35.03 16.71
CA CYS A 5 -40.20 34.86 16.80
C CYS A 5 -39.75 33.73 15.86
N GLY A 6 -38.90 34.07 14.89
CA GLY A 6 -38.28 33.11 13.98
C GLY A 6 -37.39 32.13 14.73
N ARG A 7 -37.73 30.85 14.64
CA ARG A 7 -36.92 29.73 15.11
C ARG A 7 -35.84 29.47 14.07
N SER A 8 -34.57 29.62 14.43
CA SER A 8 -33.45 29.20 13.58
C SER A 8 -33.59 27.72 13.22
N PRO A 9 -33.28 27.30 11.98
CA PRO A 9 -33.22 25.89 11.65
C PRO A 9 -32.16 25.22 12.51
N VAL A 10 -32.54 24.12 13.16
CA VAL A 10 -31.64 23.25 13.91
C VAL A 10 -30.52 22.85 12.96
N GLY A 11 -29.27 23.06 13.40
CA GLY A 11 -28.08 22.72 12.63
C GLY A 11 -28.20 21.30 12.10
N SER A 12 -28.08 21.15 10.78
CA SER A 12 -27.83 19.84 10.19
C SER A 12 -26.45 19.42 10.65
N GLU A 13 -26.41 18.64 11.72
CA GLU A 13 -25.21 17.97 12.17
C GLU A 13 -24.77 17.03 11.05
N SER A 14 -23.67 17.38 10.38
CA SER A 14 -23.06 16.51 9.39
C SER A 14 -22.86 15.13 10.02
N PRO A 15 -23.30 14.04 9.38
CA PRO A 15 -23.14 12.71 9.95
C PRO A 15 -21.67 12.50 10.30
N VAL A 16 -21.42 12.15 11.56
CA VAL A 16 -20.08 11.82 12.04
C VAL A 16 -19.56 10.72 11.11
N PRO A 17 -18.42 10.90 10.43
CA PRO A 17 -17.90 9.88 9.54
C PRO A 17 -17.71 8.60 10.35
N VAL A 18 -18.42 7.54 9.97
CA VAL A 18 -18.24 6.22 10.55
C VAL A 18 -16.78 5.87 10.30
N ALA A 19 -16.00 5.73 11.38
CA ALA A 19 -14.64 5.26 11.29
C ALA A 19 -14.70 3.87 10.66
N LEU A 20 -14.33 3.76 9.39
CA LEU A 20 -14.14 2.46 8.77
C LEU A 20 -13.09 1.73 9.62
N PRO A 21 -13.31 0.45 9.95
CA PRO A 21 -12.27 -0.34 10.59
C PRO A 21 -10.99 -0.16 9.76
N ARG A 22 -9.90 0.26 10.40
CA ARG A 22 -8.63 0.38 9.71
C ARG A 22 -8.27 -1.02 9.26
N ASN A 23 -8.33 -1.27 7.95
CA ASN A 23 -7.79 -2.49 7.33
C ASN A 23 -6.24 -2.48 7.35
N ALA A 24 -5.64 -1.74 8.27
CA ALA A 24 -4.21 -1.79 8.48
C ALA A 24 -3.91 -3.21 9.00
N PRO A 25 -2.93 -3.91 8.42
CA PRO A 25 -2.57 -5.28 8.79
C PRO A 25 -1.94 -5.40 10.20
N ALA A 26 -2.35 -4.56 11.16
CA ALA A 26 -1.66 -4.16 12.39
C ALA A 26 -1.33 -5.28 13.40
N SER A 27 -1.60 -6.54 13.08
CA SER A 27 -1.22 -7.72 13.88
C SER A 27 -0.31 -8.71 13.14
N GLY A 28 0.04 -8.49 11.87
CA GLY A 28 0.91 -9.37 11.09
C GLY A 28 2.32 -8.82 10.94
N GLU A 29 3.29 -9.73 10.88
CA GLU A 29 4.68 -9.38 10.53
C GLU A 29 4.74 -8.93 9.07
N TYR A 30 5.52 -7.89 8.79
CA TYR A 30 5.75 -7.46 7.42
C TYR A 30 6.81 -8.34 6.76
N LEU A 31 6.71 -8.51 5.43
CA LEU A 31 7.71 -9.22 4.66
C LEU A 31 9.06 -8.53 4.81
N LEU A 32 10.03 -9.24 5.38
CA LEU A 32 11.44 -8.94 5.22
C LEU A 32 11.90 -9.49 3.87
N GLU A 33 12.91 -8.84 3.28
CA GLU A 33 13.48 -9.27 2.00
C GLU A 33 12.46 -9.17 0.85
N SER A 34 11.93 -7.95 0.69
CA SER A 34 11.37 -7.48 -0.58
C SER A 34 12.38 -7.66 -1.72
N ASN A 35 11.90 -7.62 -2.96
CA ASN A 35 12.73 -7.93 -4.12
C ASN A 35 13.72 -6.80 -4.50
N ASP A 36 13.66 -5.68 -3.79
CA ASP A 36 14.54 -4.53 -3.98
C ASP A 36 16.00 -4.81 -3.60
N GLY A 37 16.88 -3.91 -4.08
CA GLY A 37 18.32 -3.98 -3.80
C GLY A 37 18.69 -3.75 -2.33
N TYR A 38 17.78 -3.22 -1.51
CA TYR A 38 18.06 -2.80 -0.13
C TYR A 38 18.73 -3.88 0.71
N TYR A 39 18.12 -5.08 0.78
CA TYR A 39 18.65 -6.17 1.60
C TYR A 39 19.91 -6.79 1.00
N ALA A 40 20.00 -6.85 -0.35
CA ALA A 40 21.17 -7.35 -1.04
C ALA A 40 22.40 -6.45 -0.77
N ASP A 41 22.22 -5.14 -0.85
CA ASP A 41 23.27 -4.15 -0.61
C ASP A 41 23.72 -4.17 0.86
N LEU A 42 22.78 -4.25 1.81
CA LEU A 42 23.11 -4.39 3.23
C LEU A 42 23.92 -5.66 3.51
N ARG A 43 23.54 -6.80 2.93
CA ARG A 43 24.27 -8.07 3.07
C ARG A 43 25.65 -8.04 2.45
N ALA A 44 25.81 -7.35 1.32
CA ALA A 44 27.10 -7.16 0.68
C ALA A 44 28.01 -6.21 1.49
N THR A 45 27.42 -5.20 2.13
CA THR A 45 28.15 -4.17 2.88
C THR A 45 28.56 -4.64 4.26
N LEU A 46 27.69 -5.35 4.98
CA LEU A 46 27.90 -5.73 6.38
C LEU A 46 29.28 -6.37 6.65
N PRO A 47 29.78 -7.34 5.86
CA PRO A 47 31.09 -7.97 6.09
C PRO A 47 32.29 -7.03 5.95
N THR A 48 32.11 -5.86 5.32
CA THR A 48 33.17 -4.87 5.12
C THR A 48 33.29 -3.86 6.27
N VAL A 49 32.32 -3.87 7.20
CA VAL A 49 32.25 -2.90 8.30
C VAL A 49 33.05 -3.41 9.49
N THR A 50 33.93 -2.56 10.02
CA THR A 50 34.79 -2.89 11.18
C THR A 50 34.44 -2.15 12.46
N ASP A 51 33.67 -1.05 12.36
CA ASP A 51 33.17 -0.33 13.53
C ASP A 51 31.98 -1.08 14.16
N PRO A 52 32.07 -1.56 15.42
CA PRO A 52 31.03 -2.41 16.02
C PRO A 52 29.67 -1.71 16.13
N ARG A 53 29.66 -0.39 16.30
CA ARG A 53 28.42 0.38 16.38
C ARG A 53 27.71 0.42 15.02
N THR A 54 28.48 0.59 13.94
CA THR A 54 27.96 0.60 12.58
C THR A 54 27.47 -0.78 12.17
N GLU A 55 28.22 -1.84 12.49
CA GLU A 55 27.81 -3.23 12.28
C GLU A 55 26.46 -3.51 12.95
N ALA A 56 26.34 -3.22 14.25
CA ALA A 56 25.09 -3.40 14.99
C ALA A 56 23.90 -2.60 14.40
N ASN A 57 24.16 -1.42 13.84
CA ASN A 57 23.13 -0.64 13.15
C ASN A 57 22.71 -1.29 11.83
N LEU A 58 23.64 -1.78 11.01
CA LEU A 58 23.31 -2.46 9.76
C LEU A 58 22.56 -3.77 10.01
N GLU A 59 22.93 -4.52 11.04
CA GLU A 59 22.17 -5.71 11.46
C GLU A 59 20.72 -5.36 11.87
N ARG A 60 20.52 -4.21 12.51
CA ARG A 60 19.17 -3.73 12.85
C ARG A 60 18.39 -3.34 11.59
N LEU A 61 19.04 -2.73 10.61
CA LEU A 61 18.43 -2.42 9.32
C LEU A 61 18.01 -3.69 8.56
N LEU A 62 18.83 -4.75 8.58
CA LEU A 62 18.46 -6.05 8.00
C LEU A 62 17.21 -6.68 8.61
N ARG A 63 16.86 -6.32 9.85
CA ARG A 63 15.63 -6.76 10.53
C ARG A 63 14.47 -5.77 10.42
N THR A 64 14.64 -4.69 9.65
CA THR A 64 13.62 -3.66 9.47
C THR A 64 12.90 -3.90 8.15
N PRO A 65 11.57 -4.11 8.14
CA PRO A 65 10.80 -4.19 6.90
C PRO A 65 10.84 -2.88 6.13
N VAL A 66 11.12 -2.95 4.83
CA VAL A 66 10.99 -1.83 3.89
C VAL A 66 9.95 -2.16 2.83
N ALA A 67 9.35 -1.12 2.24
CA ALA A 67 8.36 -1.29 1.19
C ALA A 67 9.04 -1.40 -0.18
N GLU A 68 8.57 -2.33 -1.01
CA GLU A 68 9.02 -2.53 -2.38
C GLU A 68 8.47 -1.42 -3.28
N TRP A 69 9.35 -0.69 -3.96
CA TRP A 69 8.95 0.30 -4.95
C TRP A 69 8.63 -0.39 -6.27
N LEU A 70 7.36 -0.34 -6.68
CA LEU A 70 6.95 -1.04 -7.89
C LEU A 70 7.58 -0.38 -9.14
N PRO A 71 8.15 -1.18 -10.05
CA PRO A 71 8.75 -0.68 -11.28
C PRO A 71 7.77 0.10 -12.16
N HIS A 72 8.30 0.90 -13.08
CA HIS A 72 7.46 1.59 -14.05
C HIS A 72 6.81 0.63 -15.06
N ASP A 73 7.57 -0.40 -15.46
CA ASP A 73 7.12 -1.42 -16.41
C ASP A 73 6.05 -2.33 -15.78
N SER A 74 4.93 -2.50 -16.48
CA SER A 74 3.77 -3.24 -15.96
C SER A 74 4.01 -4.75 -15.89
N ALA A 75 4.80 -5.32 -16.80
CA ALA A 75 5.12 -6.74 -16.79
C ALA A 75 6.07 -7.07 -15.64
N VAL A 76 7.09 -6.23 -15.42
CA VAL A 76 8.00 -6.35 -14.27
C VAL A 76 7.23 -6.14 -12.97
N THR A 77 6.37 -5.13 -12.88
CA THR A 77 5.49 -4.89 -11.72
C THR A 77 4.68 -6.12 -11.35
N ALA A 78 4.02 -6.74 -12.33
CA ALA A 78 3.20 -7.93 -12.08
C ALA A 78 4.07 -9.12 -11.64
N ALA A 79 5.30 -9.25 -12.13
CA ALA A 79 6.23 -10.29 -11.69
C ALA A 79 6.72 -10.06 -10.25
N THR A 80 7.13 -8.84 -9.91
CA THR A 80 7.55 -8.44 -8.56
C THR A 80 6.44 -8.72 -7.54
N ILE A 81 5.21 -8.25 -7.81
CA ILE A 81 4.06 -8.49 -6.93
C ILE A 81 3.84 -10.00 -6.71
N ARG A 82 3.89 -10.81 -7.77
CA ARG A 82 3.70 -12.26 -7.64
C ARG A 82 4.79 -12.92 -6.79
N GLN A 83 6.05 -12.52 -6.96
CA GLN A 83 7.15 -13.07 -6.18
C GLN A 83 7.04 -12.70 -4.70
N ASP A 84 6.75 -11.45 -4.39
CA ASP A 84 6.65 -10.96 -3.01
C ASP A 84 5.43 -11.54 -2.30
N LEU A 85 4.29 -11.68 -2.99
CA LEU A 85 3.13 -12.40 -2.46
C LEU A 85 3.45 -13.87 -2.14
N ALA A 86 4.23 -14.55 -3.00
CA ALA A 86 4.63 -15.93 -2.76
C ALA A 86 5.56 -16.04 -1.53
N ARG A 87 6.55 -15.14 -1.40
CA ARG A 87 7.45 -15.10 -0.23
C ARG A 87 6.70 -14.77 1.06
N ALA A 88 5.83 -13.76 1.02
CA ALA A 88 5.01 -13.38 2.16
C ALA A 88 4.08 -14.51 2.60
N SER A 89 3.45 -15.20 1.65
CA SER A 89 2.63 -16.38 1.95
C SER A 89 3.43 -17.50 2.60
N ALA A 90 4.67 -17.75 2.15
CA ALA A 90 5.54 -18.77 2.72
C ALA A 90 6.03 -18.40 4.13
N ALA A 91 6.25 -17.11 4.39
CA ALA A 91 6.71 -16.58 5.67
C ALA A 91 5.59 -16.26 6.67
N GLY A 92 4.32 -16.32 6.26
CA GLY A 92 3.19 -15.87 7.09
C GLY A 92 3.20 -14.36 7.36
N SER A 93 3.79 -13.59 6.44
CA SER A 93 3.99 -12.16 6.56
C SER A 93 3.20 -11.38 5.52
N ILE A 94 3.33 -10.06 5.54
CA ILE A 94 2.50 -9.13 4.75
C ILE A 94 3.43 -8.27 3.89
N PRO A 95 3.35 -8.33 2.55
CA PRO A 95 4.21 -7.51 1.70
C PRO A 95 3.70 -6.06 1.68
N MET A 96 4.63 -5.12 1.60
CA MET A 96 4.35 -3.70 1.47
C MET A 96 4.88 -3.20 0.13
N PHE A 97 4.04 -2.50 -0.62
CA PHE A 97 4.38 -1.96 -1.94
C PHE A 97 4.15 -0.46 -2.00
N VAL A 98 4.98 0.23 -2.77
CA VAL A 98 4.79 1.63 -3.14
C VAL A 98 4.37 1.70 -4.61
N ALA A 99 3.11 2.09 -4.84
CA ALA A 99 2.60 2.38 -6.18
C ALA A 99 2.90 3.84 -6.53
N TYR A 100 3.98 4.07 -7.28
CA TYR A 100 4.49 5.43 -7.54
C TYR A 100 4.56 5.75 -9.04
N ASN A 101 3.47 5.46 -9.76
CA ASN A 101 3.44 5.60 -11.21
C ASN A 101 2.21 6.36 -11.75
N ILE A 102 1.60 7.18 -10.90
CA ILE A 102 0.43 8.01 -11.25
C ILE A 102 0.76 8.95 -12.42
N PRO A 103 -0.16 9.17 -13.39
CA PRO A 103 0.07 10.10 -14.49
C PRO A 103 0.35 11.53 -13.97
N GLY A 104 1.29 12.23 -14.62
CA GLY A 104 1.71 13.56 -14.17
C GLY A 104 2.42 13.52 -12.81
N ARG A 105 3.16 12.43 -12.55
CA ARG A 105 3.87 12.21 -11.29
C ARG A 105 4.74 13.42 -10.95
N ASP A 106 4.72 13.78 -9.67
CA ASP A 106 5.51 14.88 -9.10
C ASP A 106 5.29 16.23 -9.79
N LEU A 107 4.13 16.44 -10.41
CA LEU A 107 3.79 17.65 -11.18
C LEU A 107 4.87 18.01 -12.22
N HIS A 108 5.53 17.00 -12.79
CA HIS A 108 6.64 17.13 -13.74
C HIS A 108 7.95 17.70 -13.15
N GLY A 109 8.13 17.72 -11.82
CA GLY A 109 9.37 18.12 -11.15
C GLY A 109 10.53 17.12 -11.31
N GLU A 110 11.47 17.09 -10.36
CA GLU A 110 12.71 16.27 -10.42
C GLU A 110 12.48 14.75 -10.56
N SER A 111 11.28 14.25 -10.26
CA SER A 111 10.87 12.86 -10.47
C SER A 111 9.79 12.71 -11.56
N GLY A 112 9.63 13.73 -12.41
CA GLY A 112 8.67 13.82 -13.50
C GLY A 112 8.58 12.52 -14.29
N GLY A 113 7.35 12.04 -14.47
CA GLY A 113 7.08 10.74 -15.06
C GLY A 113 5.67 10.28 -14.77
N GLY A 114 5.51 8.98 -14.54
CA GLY A 114 4.19 8.37 -14.41
C GLY A 114 3.73 7.73 -15.72
N GLN A 115 2.69 6.91 -15.62
CA GLN A 115 2.09 6.29 -16.79
C GLN A 115 1.55 7.34 -17.77
N ALA A 116 1.45 6.97 -19.04
CA ALA A 116 0.99 7.85 -20.12
C ALA A 116 -0.44 8.39 -19.92
N GLY A 117 -1.24 7.78 -19.04
CA GLY A 117 -2.60 8.18 -18.73
C GLY A 117 -3.26 7.24 -17.73
N ALA A 118 -4.52 7.51 -17.41
CA ALA A 118 -5.28 6.75 -16.42
C ALA A 118 -5.39 5.26 -16.76
N ASP A 119 -5.60 4.92 -18.04
CA ASP A 119 -5.75 3.52 -18.49
C ASP A 119 -4.46 2.73 -18.30
N ALA A 120 -3.32 3.32 -18.67
CA ALA A 120 -2.01 2.70 -18.47
C ALA A 120 -1.67 2.55 -16.96
N TYR A 121 -2.07 3.51 -16.14
CA TYR A 121 -1.94 3.41 -14.68
C TYR A 121 -2.78 2.26 -14.10
N GLN A 122 -4.05 2.15 -14.50
CA GLN A 122 -4.92 1.06 -14.05
C GLN A 122 -4.40 -0.31 -14.49
N ALA A 123 -3.88 -0.42 -15.71
CA ALA A 123 -3.25 -1.65 -16.20
C ALA A 123 -2.02 -2.03 -15.36
N SER A 124 -1.18 -1.07 -14.99
CA SER A 124 0.00 -1.33 -14.14
C SER A 124 -0.35 -1.79 -12.72
N ALA A 125 -1.49 -1.33 -12.17
CA ALA A 125 -1.94 -1.66 -10.82
C ALA A 125 -2.73 -2.98 -10.73
N THR A 126 -3.07 -3.59 -11.87
CA THR A 126 -3.90 -4.81 -11.90
C THR A 126 -3.02 -6.04 -12.14
N PRO A 127 -2.66 -6.80 -11.09
CA PRO A 127 -2.10 -8.13 -11.31
C PRO A 127 -3.13 -8.99 -12.03
N SER A 128 -2.75 -9.62 -13.16
CA SER A 128 -3.65 -10.46 -13.98
C SER A 128 -4.22 -11.67 -13.21
N ALA A 129 -3.63 -12.01 -12.06
CA ALA A 129 -4.16 -12.96 -11.12
C ALA A 129 -5.12 -12.26 -10.17
N ARG A 130 -6.43 -12.39 -10.41
CA ARG A 130 -7.48 -12.03 -9.45
C ARG A 130 -7.12 -12.67 -8.10
N ILE A 131 -6.73 -11.86 -7.12
CA ILE A 131 -6.60 -12.28 -5.72
C ILE A 131 -7.98 -12.75 -5.30
N ARG A 132 -8.23 -14.07 -5.32
CA ARG A 132 -9.40 -14.64 -4.67
C ARG A 132 -9.07 -14.65 -3.18
N PRO A 133 -9.78 -13.89 -2.33
CA PRO A 133 -9.73 -14.16 -0.90
C PRO A 133 -10.11 -15.63 -0.69
N SER A 134 -9.36 -16.34 0.16
CA SER A 134 -9.72 -17.69 0.56
C SER A 134 -11.16 -17.65 1.10
N SER A 135 -11.99 -18.55 0.57
CA SER A 135 -13.40 -18.60 0.88
C SER A 135 -13.62 -19.09 2.31
N SER A 136 -13.76 -18.16 3.26
CA SER A 136 -14.41 -18.46 4.55
C SER A 136 -15.25 -17.32 5.15
N SER A 137 -15.50 -16.22 4.42
CA SER A 137 -16.41 -15.17 4.89
C SER A 137 -17.64 -15.07 4.00
N SER A 138 -18.79 -15.34 4.61
CA SER A 138 -20.13 -15.24 4.05
C SER A 138 -20.34 -13.95 3.25
N ARG A 139 -20.87 -14.10 2.05
CA ARG A 139 -21.11 -13.04 1.08
C ARG A 139 -22.20 -12.10 1.60
N THR A 140 -21.84 -10.98 2.22
CA THR A 140 -22.80 -9.90 2.54
C THR A 140 -23.25 -9.25 1.23
N ARG A 141 -24.52 -9.43 0.89
CA ARG A 141 -25.18 -8.82 -0.26
C ARG A 141 -25.55 -7.37 0.12
N TRP A 142 -25.09 -6.39 -0.66
CA TRP A 142 -25.46 -5.00 -0.48
C TRP A 142 -26.96 -4.78 -0.73
N PRO A 143 -27.67 -4.02 0.11
CA PRO A 143 -29.07 -3.66 -0.14
C PRO A 143 -29.15 -2.61 -1.26
N THR A 144 -30.04 -2.83 -2.22
CA THR A 144 -30.44 -1.84 -3.23
C THR A 144 -31.27 -0.71 -2.60
N PRO A 145 -31.04 0.56 -2.97
CA PRO A 145 -31.85 1.67 -2.48
C PRO A 145 -33.28 1.62 -3.06
N PRO A 146 -34.30 2.10 -2.31
CA PRO A 146 -35.67 2.17 -2.80
C PRO A 146 -35.84 3.23 -3.90
N ARG A 147 -36.83 2.99 -4.76
CA ARG A 147 -37.22 3.85 -5.90
C ARG A 147 -37.94 5.11 -5.46
#